data_AF-A0A8J4Y9T6-F1
#
_entry.id   AF-A0A8J4Y9T6-F1
#
_cell.length_a   1.000
_cell.length_b   1.000
_cell.length_c   1.000
_cell.angle_alpha   90.00
_cell.angle_beta   90.00
_cell.angle_gamma   90.00
#
_symmetry.space_group_name_H-M   'P 1'
#
loop_
_entity.id
_entity.type
_entity.pdbx_description
1 polymer ?
#
loop_
_entity_poly.entity_id
_entity_poly.type
_entity_poly.pdbx_seq_one_letter_code
_entity_poly.pdbx_strand_id
1 'polypeptide(L)'
;MTMSEERECLKYRLLGDRDEVGNWGHEYVRHLAGEIAQEWETLGEDDDGRRTELIAEAHVIVPYHMQHNAEAEACDLLMEMEQLDLLTSKDYVDKDAYQRVCLYLTSCVPYVPDPENTNLLQTSLQLYRKFSQYPQAMRLALQLHDHDLIKQLFDECPDKLVKMQVAFMLGRHQVFLELPEEMDDYEDFTEILSNSHLNTHFLSLGRELDIMDPKTPEDIYKSHLENNRPTFGPGQVDSARQNLASSFVNGFVNAAFGTDKLLTEDGNKWFYKNKEHGKTVE
;
A
#
# COMPACT_ATOMS: atom_id res chain seq x y z
N MET A 1 20.16 15.55 18.74
CA MET A 1 21.31 16.49 18.78
C MET A 1 20.82 17.78 19.42
N THR A 2 21.63 18.45 20.22
CA THR A 2 21.29 19.74 20.83
C THR A 2 21.29 20.83 19.76
N MET A 3 20.13 21.13 19.20
CA MET A 3 19.90 22.30 18.35
C MET A 3 20.10 23.55 19.21
N SER A 4 21.02 24.43 18.82
CA SER A 4 21.26 25.70 19.51
C SER A 4 20.10 26.66 19.28
N GLU A 5 19.54 27.21 20.36
CA GLU A 5 18.41 28.17 20.34
C GLU A 5 18.69 29.43 19.49
N GLU A 6 19.95 29.75 19.23
CA GLU A 6 20.38 30.99 18.56
C GLU A 6 20.45 30.90 17.01
N ARG A 7 20.11 29.75 16.40
CA ARG A 7 20.02 29.56 14.93
C ARG A 7 21.19 30.17 14.16
N GLU A 8 22.39 29.97 14.71
CA GLU A 8 23.58 30.68 14.26
C GLU A 8 24.06 30.18 12.89
N CYS A 9 23.87 28.89 12.58
CA CYS A 9 24.34 28.29 11.34
C CYS A 9 23.67 28.92 10.11
N LEU A 10 22.33 29.01 10.14
CA LEU A 10 21.55 29.61 9.07
C LEU A 10 21.85 31.12 8.91
N LYS A 11 21.97 31.84 10.03
CA LYS A 11 22.33 33.26 10.02
C LYS A 11 23.71 33.51 9.41
N TYR A 12 24.72 32.72 9.79
CA TYR A 12 26.08 32.87 9.23
C TYR A 12 26.17 32.43 7.77
N ARG A 13 25.34 31.48 7.35
CA ARG A 13 25.25 31.08 5.94
C ARG A 13 24.59 32.14 5.07
N LEU A 14 23.51 32.76 5.54
CA LEU A 14 22.85 33.88 4.83
C LEU A 14 23.75 35.12 4.74
N LEU A 15 24.64 35.32 5.73
CA LEU A 15 25.63 36.40 5.74
C LEU A 15 26.95 36.05 5.00
N GLY A 16 27.18 34.77 4.71
CA GLY A 16 28.43 34.24 4.15
C GLY A 16 28.36 33.95 2.65
N ASP A 17 29.44 33.36 2.12
CA ASP A 17 29.50 32.94 0.71
C ASP A 17 28.71 31.65 0.48
N ARG A 18 27.90 31.62 -0.58
CA ARG A 18 27.02 30.48 -0.95
C ARG A 18 27.79 29.37 -1.69
N ASP A 19 28.91 28.95 -1.13
CA ASP A 19 29.72 27.86 -1.67
C ASP A 19 29.02 26.50 -1.54
N GLU A 20 29.54 25.48 -2.24
CA GLU A 20 28.98 24.12 -2.25
C GLU A 20 28.76 23.58 -0.83
N VAL A 21 27.50 23.29 -0.54
CA VAL A 21 26.97 22.86 0.77
C VAL A 21 27.65 21.60 1.30
N GLY A 22 28.18 20.77 0.40
CA GLY A 22 28.87 19.53 0.72
C GLY A 22 30.25 19.68 1.35
N ASN A 23 30.89 20.84 1.24
CA ASN A 23 32.26 21.03 1.72
C ASN A 23 32.40 20.89 3.24
N TRP A 24 31.31 21.11 3.97
CA TRP A 24 31.26 21.08 5.43
C TRP A 24 30.77 19.73 5.99
N GLY A 25 30.41 18.79 5.12
CA GLY A 25 29.99 17.44 5.47
C GLY A 25 28.50 17.28 5.81
N HIS A 26 28.05 16.03 5.85
CA HIS A 26 26.62 15.69 5.94
C HIS A 26 25.93 16.17 7.23
N GLU A 27 26.62 16.12 8.37
CA GLU A 27 26.10 16.58 9.67
C GLU A 27 25.79 18.07 9.69
N TYR A 28 26.61 18.88 9.00
CA TYR A 28 26.36 20.31 8.84
C TYR A 28 25.10 20.56 8.01
N VAL A 29 24.95 19.86 6.88
CA VAL A 29 23.76 19.99 6.02
C VAL A 29 22.50 19.56 6.76
N ARG A 30 22.57 18.49 7.54
CA ARG A 30 21.46 18.01 8.38
C ARG A 30 21.06 19.03 9.45
N HIS A 31 22.03 19.64 10.12
CA HIS A 31 21.76 20.67 11.12
C HIS A 31 21.13 21.91 10.47
N LEU A 32 21.64 22.32 9.31
CA LEU A 32 21.12 23.43 8.54
C LEU A 32 19.68 23.18 8.07
N ALA A 33 19.36 21.98 7.57
CA ALA A 33 18.02 21.61 7.16
C ALA A 33 17.02 21.73 8.34
N GLY A 34 17.40 21.23 9.53
CA GLY A 34 16.56 21.38 10.72
C GLY A 34 16.40 22.83 11.20
N GLU A 35 17.42 23.68 11.05
CA GLU A 35 17.28 25.11 11.34
C GLU A 35 16.36 25.83 10.34
N ILE A 36 16.44 25.48 9.05
CA ILE A 36 15.58 26.04 8.00
C ILE A 36 14.12 25.72 8.28
N ALA A 37 13.81 24.46 8.62
CA ALA A 37 12.45 24.05 8.95
C ALA A 37 11.89 24.78 10.17
N GLN A 38 12.67 24.91 11.24
CA GLN A 38 12.26 25.67 12.43
C GLN A 38 12.09 27.17 12.14
N GLU A 39 12.93 27.76 11.29
CA GLU A 39 12.76 29.15 10.90
C GLU A 39 11.48 29.33 10.09
N TRP A 40 11.19 28.40 9.18
CA TRP A 40 9.96 28.38 8.39
C TRP A 40 8.71 28.36 9.25
N GLU A 41 8.67 27.50 10.28
CA GLU A 41 7.55 27.43 11.23
C GLU A 41 7.38 28.72 12.05
N THR A 42 8.47 29.42 12.34
CA THR A 42 8.45 30.66 13.14
C THR A 42 8.08 31.89 12.30
N LEU A 43 8.33 31.85 10.99
CA LEU A 43 8.03 32.91 10.04
C LEU A 43 6.53 32.95 9.74
N GLY A 44 5.85 33.99 10.23
CA GLY A 44 4.47 34.28 9.83
C GLY A 44 4.34 34.55 8.32
N GLU A 45 3.10 34.57 7.81
CA GLU A 45 2.79 34.74 6.37
C GLU A 45 3.28 36.08 5.77
N ASP A 46 3.74 37.04 6.59
CA ASP A 46 4.07 38.40 6.17
C ASP A 46 5.53 38.62 5.67
N ASP A 47 6.43 37.62 5.81
CA ASP A 47 7.86 37.74 5.46
C ASP A 47 8.25 36.99 4.16
N ASP A 48 7.60 37.33 3.04
CA ASP A 48 7.80 36.72 1.71
C ASP A 48 9.27 36.72 1.23
N GLY A 49 10.05 37.76 1.59
CA GLY A 49 11.46 37.87 1.21
C GLY A 49 12.33 36.76 1.80
N ARG A 50 12.17 36.49 3.11
CA ARG A 50 12.90 35.42 3.79
C ARG A 50 12.43 34.05 3.38
N ARG A 51 11.12 33.87 3.14
CA ARG A 51 10.57 32.62 2.61
C ARG A 51 11.20 32.27 1.26
N THR A 52 11.38 33.25 0.39
CA THR A 52 12.04 33.03 -0.92
C THR A 52 13.50 32.63 -0.77
N GLU A 53 14.22 33.19 0.21
CA GLU A 53 15.60 32.81 0.52
C GLU A 53 15.70 31.39 1.07
N LEU A 54 14.83 31.01 2.01
CA LEU A 54 14.79 29.65 2.55
C LEU A 54 14.46 28.61 1.47
N ILE A 55 13.52 28.93 0.58
CA ILE A 55 13.21 28.11 -0.59
C ILE A 55 14.45 27.99 -1.49
N ALA A 56 15.20 29.07 -1.73
CA ALA A 56 16.43 29.00 -2.53
C ALA A 56 17.50 28.10 -1.89
N GLU A 57 17.64 28.11 -0.57
CA GLU A 57 18.55 27.21 0.16
C GLU A 57 18.09 25.75 0.11
N ALA A 58 16.79 25.49 0.27
CA ALA A 58 16.21 24.16 0.13
C ALA A 58 16.49 23.54 -1.25
N HIS A 59 16.48 24.36 -2.31
CA HIS A 59 16.82 23.92 -3.66
C HIS A 59 18.28 23.46 -3.84
N VAL A 60 19.21 23.89 -2.98
CA VAL A 60 20.60 23.44 -3.02
C VAL A 60 20.80 22.21 -2.12
N ILE A 61 20.07 22.16 -1.00
CA ILE A 61 20.15 21.10 0.00
C ILE A 61 19.50 19.79 -0.49
N VAL A 62 18.32 19.86 -1.12
CA VAL A 62 17.57 18.68 -1.57
C VAL A 62 18.37 17.83 -2.59
N PRO A 63 18.95 18.38 -3.66
CA PRO A 63 19.77 17.59 -4.60
C PRO A 63 20.98 16.96 -3.93
N TYR A 64 21.62 17.68 -3.00
CA TYR A 64 22.78 17.18 -2.28
C TYR A 64 22.41 15.95 -1.44
N HIS A 65 21.30 16.00 -0.70
CA HIS A 65 20.81 14.86 0.07
C HIS A 65 20.41 13.69 -0.82
N MET A 66 19.78 13.93 -1.96
CA MET A 66 19.43 12.87 -2.92
C MET A 66 20.66 12.16 -3.47
N GLN A 67 21.74 12.89 -3.79
CA GLN A 67 23.00 12.31 -4.27
C GLN A 67 23.76 11.51 -3.20
N HIS A 68 23.56 11.83 -1.91
CA HIS A 68 24.25 11.19 -0.78
C HIS A 68 23.40 10.11 -0.08
N ASN A 69 22.33 9.62 -0.72
CA ASN A 69 21.40 8.61 -0.16
C ASN A 69 20.70 9.04 1.14
N ALA A 70 20.50 10.35 1.33
CA ALA A 70 19.77 10.94 2.44
C ALA A 70 18.37 11.38 1.98
N GLU A 71 17.66 10.53 1.23
CA GLU A 71 16.40 10.90 0.59
C GLU A 71 15.27 11.16 1.61
N ALA A 72 15.29 10.46 2.74
CA ALA A 72 14.35 10.66 3.83
C ALA A 72 14.49 12.07 4.44
N GLU A 73 15.72 12.52 4.70
CA GLU A 73 15.98 13.86 5.26
C GLU A 73 15.57 14.97 4.28
N ALA A 74 15.74 14.75 2.97
CA ALA A 74 15.26 15.66 1.94
C ALA A 74 13.72 15.73 1.90
N CYS A 75 13.03 14.59 2.09
CA CYS A 75 11.57 14.56 2.16
C CYS A 75 11.05 15.23 3.41
N ASP A 76 11.70 15.01 4.57
CA ASP A 76 11.33 15.62 5.84
C ASP A 76 11.43 17.14 5.77
N LEU A 77 12.54 17.67 5.23
CA LEU A 77 12.70 19.12 5.03
C LEU A 77 11.56 19.71 4.18
N LEU A 78 11.18 19.04 3.10
CA LEU A 78 10.13 19.54 2.20
C LEU A 78 8.71 19.36 2.77
N MET A 79 8.51 18.36 3.63
CA MET A 79 7.29 18.18 4.40
C MET A 79 7.14 19.29 5.43
N GLU A 80 8.19 19.57 6.21
CA GLU A 80 8.21 20.65 7.21
C GLU A 80 8.08 22.05 6.57
N MET A 81 8.56 22.24 5.34
CA MET A 81 8.37 23.48 4.58
C MET A 81 7.02 23.57 3.87
N GLU A 82 6.19 22.51 3.90
CA GLU A 82 4.93 22.40 3.13
C GLU A 82 5.10 22.66 1.62
N GLN A 83 6.29 22.41 1.06
CA GLN A 83 6.65 22.68 -0.34
C GLN A 83 7.00 21.39 -1.08
N LEU A 84 6.13 20.38 -0.98
CA LEU A 84 6.31 19.08 -1.62
C LEU A 84 6.26 19.15 -3.15
N ASP A 85 5.60 20.16 -3.72
CA ASP A 85 5.54 20.42 -5.17
C ASP A 85 6.93 20.64 -5.80
N LEU A 86 7.92 21.03 -4.99
CA LEU A 86 9.30 21.20 -5.44
C LEU A 86 9.96 19.87 -5.82
N LEU A 87 9.52 18.74 -5.26
CA LEU A 87 10.00 17.41 -5.65
C LEU A 87 9.58 17.07 -7.08
N THR A 88 8.36 17.42 -7.46
CA THR A 88 7.82 17.11 -8.78
C THR A 88 8.32 18.09 -9.85
N SER A 89 8.47 19.38 -9.52
CA SER A 89 8.70 20.44 -10.52
C SER A 89 10.13 20.54 -11.06
N LYS A 90 11.14 20.05 -10.33
CA LYS A 90 12.56 20.29 -10.66
C LYS A 90 13.42 19.03 -10.85
N ASP A 91 12.79 17.87 -11.02
CA ASP A 91 13.47 16.64 -11.42
C ASP A 91 14.64 16.24 -10.51
N TYR A 92 14.53 16.51 -9.20
CA TYR A 92 15.57 16.16 -8.23
C TYR A 92 15.67 14.67 -7.91
N VAL A 93 14.67 13.91 -8.34
CA VAL A 93 14.57 12.48 -8.08
C VAL A 93 15.15 11.72 -9.26
N ASP A 94 16.19 10.95 -9.00
CA ASP A 94 16.80 10.03 -9.97
C ASP A 94 16.03 8.70 -10.07
N LYS A 95 16.33 7.92 -11.12
CA LYS A 95 15.77 6.57 -11.34
C LYS A 95 16.06 5.58 -10.21
N ASP A 96 17.12 5.78 -9.44
CA ASP A 96 17.45 4.89 -8.33
C ASP A 96 16.83 5.37 -7.00
N ALA A 97 16.57 6.68 -6.88
CA ALA A 97 16.03 7.29 -5.66
C ALA A 97 14.50 7.27 -5.60
N TYR A 98 13.78 7.28 -6.73
CA TYR A 98 12.32 7.43 -6.73
C TYR A 98 11.58 6.33 -5.97
N GLN A 99 12.05 5.08 -6.05
CA GLN A 99 11.43 3.99 -5.28
C GLN A 99 11.53 4.24 -3.79
N ARG A 100 12.69 4.68 -3.30
CA ARG A 100 12.92 4.95 -1.87
C ARG A 100 12.10 6.15 -1.40
N VAL A 101 12.10 7.24 -2.18
CA VAL A 101 11.31 8.45 -1.90
C VAL A 101 9.82 8.11 -1.85
N CYS A 102 9.27 7.45 -2.88
CA CYS A 102 7.84 7.14 -2.91
C CYS A 102 7.44 6.13 -1.83
N LEU A 103 8.30 5.16 -1.48
CA LEU A 103 8.06 4.25 -0.35
C LEU A 103 8.03 5.01 0.97
N TYR A 104 8.98 5.94 1.17
CA TYR A 104 9.02 6.79 2.36
C TYR A 104 7.75 7.62 2.48
N LEU A 105 7.38 8.38 1.44
CA LEU A 105 6.17 9.19 1.42
C LEU A 105 4.92 8.35 1.70
N THR A 106 4.77 7.18 1.05
CA THR A 106 3.64 6.26 1.29
C THR A 106 3.61 5.75 2.72
N SER A 107 4.77 5.50 3.33
CA SER A 107 4.85 5.06 4.73
C SER A 107 4.53 6.16 5.73
N CYS A 108 4.70 7.43 5.36
CA CYS A 108 4.35 8.60 6.18
C CYS A 108 2.83 8.87 6.20
N VAL A 109 2.10 8.54 5.12
CA VAL A 109 0.64 8.76 5.00
C VAL A 109 -0.19 8.37 6.24
N PRO A 110 -0.02 7.18 6.87
CA PRO A 110 -0.82 6.80 8.05
C PRO A 110 -0.48 7.61 9.32
N TYR A 111 0.65 8.32 9.35
CA TYR A 111 1.10 9.11 10.50
C TYR A 111 0.75 10.59 10.39
N VAL A 112 0.33 11.05 9.21
CA VAL A 112 0.06 12.45 8.90
C VAL A 112 -1.46 12.69 8.87
N PRO A 113 -1.97 13.76 9.49
CA PRO A 113 -3.40 14.07 9.47
C PRO A 113 -3.88 14.54 8.08
N ASP A 114 -5.17 14.39 7.81
CA ASP A 114 -5.84 15.10 6.70
C ASP A 114 -5.73 16.61 6.93
N PRO A 115 -5.38 17.46 5.93
CA PRO A 115 -5.32 17.21 4.47
C PRO A 115 -3.91 16.92 3.89
N GLU A 116 -2.86 17.00 4.69
CA GLU A 116 -1.47 16.91 4.23
C GLU A 116 -1.14 15.51 3.67
N ASN A 117 -1.78 14.48 4.22
CA ASN A 117 -1.72 13.11 3.69
C ASN A 117 -2.16 13.01 2.21
N THR A 118 -3.10 13.83 1.78
CA THR A 118 -3.64 13.86 0.41
C THR A 118 -2.60 14.47 -0.52
N ASN A 119 -1.92 15.55 -0.08
CA ASN A 119 -0.83 16.18 -0.81
C ASN A 119 0.37 15.21 -0.99
N LEU A 120 0.71 14.44 0.07
CA LEU A 120 1.75 13.42 0.01
C LEU A 120 1.43 12.32 -1.02
N LEU A 121 0.18 11.86 -1.04
CA LEU A 121 -0.30 10.87 -2.00
C LEU A 121 -0.31 11.43 -3.44
N GLN A 122 -0.75 12.67 -3.63
CA GLN A 122 -0.76 13.33 -4.95
C GLN A 122 0.66 13.53 -5.49
N THR A 123 1.59 13.99 -4.64
CA THR A 123 3.01 14.15 -5.00
C THR A 123 3.64 12.81 -5.38
N SER A 124 3.38 11.77 -4.58
CA SER A 124 3.85 10.41 -4.85
C SER A 124 3.27 9.85 -6.16
N LEU A 125 2.00 10.14 -6.46
CA LEU A 125 1.34 9.74 -7.71
C LEU A 125 2.00 10.43 -8.91
N GLN A 126 2.26 11.74 -8.83
CA GLN A 126 2.94 12.49 -9.90
C GLN A 126 4.34 11.93 -10.17
N LEU A 127 5.10 11.59 -9.11
CA LEU A 127 6.40 10.94 -9.24
C LEU A 127 6.28 9.58 -9.94
N TYR A 128 5.37 8.70 -9.52
CA TYR A 128 5.18 7.40 -10.17
C TYR A 128 4.74 7.53 -11.63
N ARG A 129 3.89 8.51 -11.95
CA ARG A 129 3.46 8.82 -13.33
C ARG A 129 4.65 9.24 -14.19
N LYS A 130 5.55 10.09 -13.67
CA LYS A 130 6.76 10.52 -14.36
C LYS A 130 7.73 9.37 -14.67
N PHE A 131 7.85 8.40 -13.78
CA PHE A 131 8.69 7.19 -13.98
C PHE A 131 7.96 6.05 -14.71
N SER A 132 6.77 6.30 -15.26
CA SER A 132 5.96 5.31 -15.99
C SER A 132 5.61 4.05 -15.19
N GLN A 133 5.51 4.19 -13.86
CA GLN A 133 5.12 3.11 -12.93
C GLN A 133 3.62 3.19 -12.64
N TYR A 134 2.82 2.81 -13.63
CA TYR A 134 1.37 2.93 -13.59
C TYR A 134 0.67 2.04 -12.54
N PRO A 135 1.09 0.78 -12.28
CA PRO A 135 0.41 -0.05 -11.27
C PRO A 135 0.48 0.54 -9.85
N GLN A 136 1.64 1.10 -9.49
CA GLN A 136 1.85 1.75 -8.19
C GLN A 136 1.08 3.08 -8.13
N ALA A 137 1.12 3.88 -9.21
CA ALA A 137 0.32 5.10 -9.31
C ALA A 137 -1.18 4.80 -9.15
N MET A 138 -1.68 3.73 -9.78
CA MET A 138 -3.08 3.32 -9.69
C MET A 138 -3.46 2.95 -8.26
N ARG A 139 -2.58 2.25 -7.52
CA ARG A 139 -2.83 1.94 -6.11
C ARG A 139 -3.01 3.21 -5.27
N LEU A 140 -2.20 4.23 -5.51
CA LEU A 140 -2.34 5.53 -4.81
C LEU A 140 -3.61 6.27 -5.25
N ALA A 141 -3.94 6.26 -6.55
CA ALA A 141 -5.16 6.87 -7.06
C ALA A 141 -6.42 6.23 -6.45
N LEU A 142 -6.41 4.91 -6.26
CA LEU A 142 -7.47 4.19 -5.57
C LEU A 142 -7.60 4.58 -4.10
N GLN A 143 -6.49 4.89 -3.40
CA GLN A 143 -6.54 5.39 -2.02
C GLN A 143 -7.12 6.81 -1.94
N LEU A 144 -6.84 7.64 -2.95
CA LEU A 144 -7.40 9.00 -3.08
C LEU A 144 -8.88 9.01 -3.49
N HIS A 145 -9.39 7.88 -3.99
CA HIS A 145 -10.76 7.73 -4.51
C HIS A 145 -11.12 8.73 -5.63
N ASP A 146 -10.13 9.21 -6.38
CA ASP A 146 -10.34 10.12 -7.49
C ASP A 146 -10.56 9.32 -8.80
N HIS A 147 -11.82 9.26 -9.23
CA HIS A 147 -12.22 8.53 -10.44
C HIS A 147 -11.64 9.12 -11.74
N ASP A 148 -11.45 10.45 -11.79
CA ASP A 148 -10.94 11.11 -12.99
C ASP A 148 -9.44 10.80 -13.16
N LEU A 149 -8.67 10.81 -12.06
CA LEU A 149 -7.27 10.39 -12.06
C LEU A 149 -7.10 8.92 -12.45
N ILE A 150 -7.97 8.03 -11.95
CA ILE A 150 -7.96 6.61 -12.31
C ILE A 150 -8.15 6.44 -13.83
N LYS A 151 -9.12 7.17 -14.42
CA LYS A 151 -9.36 7.11 -15.86
C LYS A 151 -8.18 7.63 -16.66
N GLN A 152 -7.61 8.78 -16.28
CA GLN A 152 -6.42 9.34 -16.93
C GLN A 152 -5.24 8.38 -16.90
N LEU A 153 -4.95 7.77 -15.74
CA LEU A 153 -3.87 6.80 -15.60
C LEU A 153 -4.10 5.55 -16.45
N PHE A 154 -5.35 5.09 -16.59
CA PHE A 154 -5.69 3.94 -17.42
C PHE A 154 -5.50 4.24 -18.92
N ASP A 155 -5.89 5.43 -19.37
CA ASP A 155 -5.73 5.86 -20.77
C ASP A 155 -4.25 6.06 -21.13
N GLU A 156 -3.46 6.62 -20.21
CA GLU A 156 -2.03 6.90 -20.40
C GLU A 156 -1.12 5.68 -20.44
N CYS A 157 -1.57 4.54 -19.91
CA CYS A 157 -0.80 3.30 -20.00
C CYS A 157 -0.64 2.91 -21.48
N PRO A 158 0.58 2.76 -22.03
CA PRO A 158 0.75 2.32 -23.41
C PRO A 158 0.75 0.79 -23.55
N ASP A 159 1.14 0.07 -22.50
CA ASP A 159 1.30 -1.39 -22.52
C ASP A 159 -0.02 -2.11 -22.18
N LYS A 160 -0.48 -2.94 -23.12
CA LYS A 160 -1.67 -3.79 -22.97
C LYS A 160 -1.56 -4.71 -21.75
N LEU A 161 -0.41 -5.33 -21.51
CA LEU A 161 -0.26 -6.27 -20.39
C LEU A 161 -0.39 -5.56 -19.04
N VAL A 162 0.19 -4.36 -18.93
CA VAL A 162 0.08 -3.52 -17.73
C VAL A 162 -1.36 -3.03 -17.56
N LYS A 163 -2.06 -2.64 -18.63
CA LYS A 163 -3.49 -2.32 -18.56
C LYS A 163 -4.32 -3.48 -18.06
N MET A 164 -4.05 -4.71 -18.50
CA MET A 164 -4.77 -5.90 -18.02
C MET A 164 -4.54 -6.11 -16.51
N GLN A 165 -3.29 -5.98 -16.04
CA GLN A 165 -2.97 -6.07 -14.61
C GLN A 165 -3.70 -5.00 -13.79
N VAL A 166 -3.76 -3.77 -14.30
CA VAL A 166 -4.50 -2.66 -13.70
C VAL A 166 -6.00 -2.94 -13.68
N ALA A 167 -6.56 -3.47 -14.77
CA ALA A 167 -7.97 -3.87 -14.84
C ALA A 167 -8.31 -4.95 -13.81
N PHE A 168 -7.44 -5.94 -13.58
CA PHE A 168 -7.62 -6.93 -12.50
C PHE A 168 -7.62 -6.29 -11.11
N MET A 169 -6.77 -5.29 -10.86
CA MET A 169 -6.78 -4.55 -9.60
C MET A 169 -8.11 -3.79 -9.42
N LEU A 170 -8.57 -3.10 -10.47
CA LEU A 170 -9.83 -2.35 -10.45
C LEU A 170 -11.05 -3.25 -10.26
N GLY A 171 -11.12 -4.38 -10.97
CA GLY A 171 -12.18 -5.37 -10.83
C GLY A 171 -12.25 -5.96 -9.42
N ARG A 172 -11.09 -6.21 -8.78
CA ARG A 172 -11.04 -6.65 -7.37
C ARG A 172 -11.50 -5.57 -6.40
N HIS A 173 -11.18 -4.30 -6.67
CA HIS A 173 -11.64 -3.16 -5.88
C HIS A 173 -13.08 -2.73 -6.20
N GLN A 174 -13.76 -3.42 -7.14
CA GLN A 174 -15.12 -3.10 -7.59
C GLN A 174 -15.26 -1.67 -8.13
N VAL A 175 -14.18 -1.12 -8.69
CA VAL A 175 -14.21 0.18 -9.36
C VAL A 175 -14.52 -0.05 -10.83
N PHE A 176 -15.72 0.34 -11.23
CA PHE A 176 -16.16 0.26 -12.62
C PHE A 176 -15.72 1.50 -13.38
N LEU A 177 -14.98 1.30 -14.47
CA LEU A 177 -14.65 2.33 -15.42
C LEU A 177 -15.51 2.15 -16.67
N GLU A 178 -16.17 3.22 -17.09
CA GLU A 178 -16.81 3.27 -18.41
C GLU A 178 -15.70 3.49 -19.46
N LEU A 179 -15.31 2.38 -20.08
CA LEU A 179 -14.34 2.37 -21.17
C LEU A 179 -15.02 2.71 -22.50
N PRO A 180 -14.35 3.44 -23.42
CA PRO A 180 -14.88 3.65 -24.77
C PRO A 180 -15.03 2.33 -25.55
N GLU A 181 -16.18 2.12 -26.17
CA GLU A 181 -16.50 0.93 -27.00
C GLU A 181 -15.62 0.81 -28.26
N GLU A 182 -14.92 1.88 -28.66
CA GLU A 182 -14.05 1.93 -29.84
C GLU A 182 -12.67 1.29 -29.61
N MET A 183 -12.36 0.82 -28.40
CA MET A 183 -11.10 0.13 -28.13
C MET A 183 -11.14 -1.31 -28.63
N ASP A 184 -10.11 -1.71 -29.39
CA ASP A 184 -9.98 -3.06 -29.96
C ASP A 184 -10.08 -4.18 -28.89
N ASP A 185 -9.70 -3.90 -27.64
CA ASP A 185 -9.68 -4.83 -26.51
C ASP A 185 -10.81 -4.58 -25.48
N TYR A 186 -11.86 -3.83 -25.86
CA TYR A 186 -12.94 -3.43 -24.95
C TYR A 186 -13.64 -4.62 -24.27
N GLU A 187 -13.91 -5.69 -25.00
CA GLU A 187 -14.60 -6.87 -24.47
C GLU A 187 -13.75 -7.58 -23.40
N ASP A 188 -12.46 -7.78 -23.67
CA ASP A 188 -11.51 -8.40 -22.72
C ASP A 188 -11.40 -7.57 -21.44
N PHE A 189 -11.27 -6.24 -21.55
CA PHE A 189 -11.17 -5.38 -20.38
C PHE A 189 -12.46 -5.31 -19.58
N THR A 190 -13.61 -5.23 -20.24
CA THR A 190 -14.92 -5.27 -19.58
C THR A 190 -15.13 -6.58 -18.83
N GLU A 191 -14.74 -7.70 -19.44
CA GLU A 191 -14.84 -9.00 -18.81
C GLU A 191 -13.93 -9.10 -17.57
N ILE A 192 -12.68 -8.62 -17.66
CA ILE A 192 -11.74 -8.57 -16.53
C ILE A 192 -12.25 -7.64 -15.42
N LEU A 193 -12.77 -6.45 -15.76
CA LEU A 193 -13.32 -5.51 -14.80
C LEU A 193 -14.56 -6.07 -14.08
N SER A 194 -15.37 -6.87 -14.77
CA SER A 194 -16.52 -7.57 -14.18
C SER A 194 -16.10 -8.74 -13.26
N ASN A 195 -14.82 -9.10 -13.25
CA ASN A 195 -14.24 -10.18 -12.46
C ASN A 195 -14.92 -11.55 -12.70
N SER A 196 -15.41 -11.79 -13.92
CA SER A 196 -16.15 -13.00 -14.30
C SER A 196 -15.30 -14.27 -14.22
N HIS A 197 -14.02 -14.19 -14.60
CA HIS A 197 -13.08 -15.32 -14.65
C HIS A 197 -12.49 -15.71 -13.29
N LEU A 198 -12.85 -15.02 -12.19
CA LEU A 198 -12.27 -15.27 -10.86
C LEU A 198 -12.35 -16.74 -10.45
N ASN A 199 -13.53 -17.35 -10.62
CA ASN A 199 -13.77 -18.75 -10.26
C ASN A 199 -12.91 -19.69 -11.13
N THR A 200 -12.88 -19.43 -12.44
CA THR A 200 -12.07 -20.21 -13.40
C THR A 200 -10.59 -20.16 -13.05
N HIS A 201 -10.05 -18.97 -12.74
CA HIS A 201 -8.66 -18.81 -12.33
C HIS A 201 -8.35 -19.48 -11.00
N PHE A 202 -9.26 -19.38 -10.02
CA PHE A 202 -9.12 -20.05 -8.73
C PHE A 202 -9.06 -21.58 -8.89
N LEU A 203 -9.96 -22.16 -9.67
CA LEU A 203 -9.98 -23.61 -9.94
C LEU A 203 -8.77 -24.06 -10.79
N SER A 204 -8.28 -23.22 -11.70
CA SER A 204 -7.05 -23.50 -12.46
C SER A 204 -5.84 -23.58 -11.54
N LEU A 205 -5.68 -22.62 -10.64
CA LEU A 205 -4.61 -22.63 -9.63
C LEU A 205 -4.71 -23.86 -8.72
N GLY A 206 -5.93 -24.22 -8.31
CA GLY A 206 -6.18 -25.43 -7.53
C GLY A 206 -5.74 -26.72 -8.25
N ARG A 207 -5.93 -26.78 -9.57
CA ARG A 207 -5.45 -27.90 -10.42
C ARG A 207 -3.93 -27.90 -10.54
N GLU A 208 -3.29 -26.75 -10.77
CA GLU A 208 -1.82 -26.68 -10.90
C GLU A 208 -1.08 -27.02 -9.61
N LEU A 209 -1.67 -26.69 -8.46
CA LEU A 209 -1.12 -27.02 -7.15
C LEU A 209 -1.46 -28.45 -6.68
N ASP A 210 -2.19 -29.23 -7.49
CA ASP A 210 -2.68 -30.57 -7.15
C ASP A 210 -3.45 -30.61 -5.81
N ILE A 211 -4.26 -29.58 -5.51
CA ILE A 211 -5.04 -29.46 -4.26
C ILE A 211 -6.55 -29.63 -4.46
N MET A 212 -6.97 -30.10 -5.64
CA MET A 212 -8.40 -30.25 -5.98
C MET A 212 -9.12 -31.31 -5.13
N ASP A 213 -8.39 -32.25 -4.54
CA ASP A 213 -9.00 -33.30 -3.73
C ASP A 213 -9.57 -32.70 -2.42
N PRO A 214 -10.90 -32.82 -2.21
CA PRO A 214 -11.53 -32.26 -1.02
C PRO A 214 -10.96 -32.91 0.23
N LYS A 215 -10.69 -32.11 1.26
CA LYS A 215 -10.11 -32.56 2.52
C LYS A 215 -11.20 -32.75 3.56
N THR A 216 -11.02 -33.75 4.41
CA THR A 216 -11.88 -33.92 5.58
C THR A 216 -11.29 -33.16 6.78
N PRO A 217 -12.10 -32.76 7.77
CA PRO A 217 -11.58 -32.19 9.01
C PRO A 217 -10.56 -33.09 9.70
N GLU A 218 -10.69 -34.41 9.57
CA GLU A 218 -9.78 -35.40 10.17
C GLU A 218 -8.36 -35.32 9.57
N ASP A 219 -8.25 -34.99 8.28
CA ASP A 219 -6.96 -34.79 7.60
C ASP A 219 -6.19 -33.57 8.14
N ILE A 220 -6.92 -32.61 8.74
CA ILE A 220 -6.37 -31.35 9.27
C ILE A 220 -6.14 -31.44 10.77
N TYR A 221 -7.12 -31.98 11.51
CA TYR A 221 -7.12 -31.96 12.96
C TYR A 221 -6.00 -32.78 13.58
N LYS A 222 -5.31 -33.66 12.83
CA LYS A 222 -4.18 -34.48 13.30
C LYS A 222 -4.39 -34.95 14.74
N SER A 223 -5.60 -35.42 15.05
CA SER A 223 -6.05 -35.77 16.40
C SER A 223 -5.19 -36.89 17.02
N HIS A 224 -4.47 -37.63 16.20
CA HIS A 224 -3.47 -38.63 16.59
C HIS A 224 -2.11 -38.06 17.02
N LEU A 225 -1.78 -36.80 16.69
CA LEU A 225 -0.56 -36.10 17.14
C LEU A 225 -0.77 -35.25 18.40
N GLU A 226 -2.03 -34.94 18.76
CA GLU A 226 -2.33 -34.30 20.03
C GLU A 226 -1.99 -35.29 21.16
N ASN A 227 -0.92 -35.00 21.89
CA ASN A 227 -0.55 -35.72 23.09
C ASN A 227 -1.68 -35.50 24.12
N ASN A 228 -2.56 -36.49 24.28
CA ASN A 228 -3.42 -36.65 25.45
C ASN A 228 -2.52 -36.80 26.69
N ARG A 229 -1.92 -35.71 27.17
CA ARG A 229 -1.25 -35.65 28.47
C ARG A 229 -2.33 -35.24 29.46
N PRO A 230 -2.85 -36.16 30.30
CA PRO A 230 -3.98 -35.88 31.17
C PRO A 230 -3.46 -35.13 32.40
N THR A 231 -3.17 -33.83 32.24
CA THR A 231 -2.80 -32.96 33.38
C THR A 231 -4.04 -32.28 33.98
N PHE A 232 -5.14 -32.22 33.22
CA PHE A 232 -6.45 -31.84 33.71
C PHE A 232 -7.43 -32.97 33.35
N GLY A 233 -8.33 -33.32 34.27
CA GLY A 233 -9.23 -34.49 34.18
C GLY A 233 -10.10 -34.51 32.90
N PRO A 234 -11.00 -35.50 32.75
CA PRO A 234 -11.78 -35.67 31.51
C PRO A 234 -12.73 -34.47 31.37
N GLY A 235 -12.22 -33.39 30.80
CA GLY A 235 -13.03 -32.25 30.36
C GLY A 235 -13.97 -32.83 29.33
N GLN A 236 -15.26 -32.83 29.65
CA GLN A 236 -16.33 -33.09 28.70
C GLN A 236 -16.13 -32.14 27.53
N VAL A 237 -15.44 -32.61 26.50
CA VAL A 237 -15.55 -32.02 25.17
C VAL A 237 -17.00 -32.27 24.79
N ASP A 238 -17.80 -31.20 24.79
CA ASP A 238 -19.18 -31.26 24.37
C ASP A 238 -19.19 -31.69 22.89
N SER A 239 -19.46 -32.98 22.67
CA SER A 239 -19.41 -33.62 21.35
C SER A 239 -20.24 -32.86 20.32
N ALA A 240 -21.32 -32.20 20.74
CA ALA A 240 -22.15 -31.39 19.85
C ALA A 240 -21.43 -30.11 19.38
N ARG A 241 -20.65 -29.46 20.25
CA ARG A 241 -19.84 -28.27 19.89
C ARG A 241 -18.63 -28.66 19.03
N GLN A 242 -18.05 -29.82 19.28
CA GLN A 242 -16.96 -30.34 18.45
C GLN A 242 -17.43 -30.66 17.03
N ASN A 243 -18.61 -31.27 16.88
CA ASN A 243 -19.18 -31.55 15.55
C ASN A 243 -19.51 -30.26 14.78
N LEU A 244 -19.97 -29.21 15.47
CA LEU A 244 -20.16 -27.88 14.89
C LEU A 244 -18.83 -27.31 14.37
N ALA A 245 -17.77 -27.36 15.18
CA ALA A 245 -16.43 -26.91 14.78
C ALA A 245 -15.90 -27.69 13.56
N SER A 246 -16.07 -29.01 13.54
CA SER A 246 -15.72 -29.83 12.38
C SER A 246 -16.50 -29.44 11.11
N SER A 247 -17.76 -29.02 11.26
CA SER A 247 -18.57 -28.53 10.14
C SER A 247 -18.03 -27.21 9.58
N PHE A 248 -17.58 -26.29 10.44
CA PHE A 248 -16.89 -25.06 10.00
C PHE A 248 -15.57 -25.34 9.31
N VAL A 249 -14.74 -26.22 9.89
CA VAL A 249 -13.45 -26.59 9.29
C VAL A 249 -13.63 -27.21 7.91
N ASN A 250 -14.63 -28.08 7.78
CA ASN A 250 -14.98 -28.67 6.50
C ASN A 250 -15.45 -27.62 5.47
N GLY A 251 -16.33 -26.71 5.88
CA GLY A 251 -16.81 -25.63 5.03
C GLY A 251 -15.69 -24.67 4.60
N PHE A 252 -14.72 -24.37 5.47
CA PHE A 252 -13.60 -23.50 5.15
C PHE A 252 -12.52 -24.19 4.30
N VAL A 253 -12.20 -25.46 4.56
CA VAL A 253 -11.16 -26.16 3.80
C VAL A 253 -11.59 -26.44 2.37
N ASN A 254 -12.88 -26.70 2.14
CA ASN A 254 -13.44 -26.98 0.82
C ASN A 254 -14.10 -25.74 0.19
N ALA A 255 -13.94 -24.55 0.79
CA ALA A 255 -14.48 -23.31 0.28
C ALA A 255 -13.97 -23.03 -1.14
N ALA A 256 -14.85 -22.53 -2.01
CA ALA A 256 -14.57 -22.15 -3.40
C ALA A 256 -14.15 -23.28 -4.38
N PHE A 257 -14.03 -24.54 -3.93
CA PHE A 257 -13.76 -25.69 -4.82
C PHE A 257 -15.03 -26.35 -5.37
N GLY A 258 -16.21 -25.99 -4.87
CA GLY A 258 -17.51 -26.46 -5.38
C GLY A 258 -17.86 -27.91 -5.03
N THR A 259 -16.95 -28.65 -4.39
CA THR A 259 -17.17 -30.03 -3.93
C THR A 259 -16.73 -30.19 -2.49
N ASP A 260 -17.57 -30.83 -1.68
CA ASP A 260 -17.33 -31.01 -0.25
C ASP A 260 -17.73 -32.42 0.21
N LYS A 261 -16.75 -33.21 0.67
CA LYS A 261 -16.92 -34.61 1.08
C LYS A 261 -17.99 -34.81 2.14
N LEU A 262 -18.02 -33.93 3.13
CA LEU A 262 -18.94 -34.07 4.26
C LEU A 262 -20.39 -33.76 3.85
N LEU A 263 -20.59 -32.95 2.80
CA LEU A 263 -21.91 -32.64 2.25
C LEU A 263 -22.34 -33.68 1.20
N THR A 264 -21.43 -34.22 0.39
CA THR A 264 -21.76 -35.11 -0.74
C THR A 264 -21.88 -36.59 -0.37
N GLU A 265 -21.02 -37.12 0.51
CA GLU A 265 -20.98 -38.57 0.81
C GLU A 265 -21.64 -38.91 2.15
N ASP A 266 -21.43 -38.08 3.18
CA ASP A 266 -21.91 -38.31 4.55
C ASP A 266 -22.93 -37.27 5.06
N GLY A 267 -23.32 -36.31 4.21
CA GLY A 267 -24.12 -35.14 4.59
C GLY A 267 -25.35 -35.51 5.41
N ASN A 268 -26.19 -36.40 4.89
CA ASN A 268 -27.41 -36.83 5.59
C ASN A 268 -27.12 -37.42 6.98
N LYS A 269 -26.07 -38.22 7.17
CA LYS A 269 -25.76 -38.79 8.49
C LYS A 269 -25.11 -37.75 9.42
N TRP A 270 -24.31 -36.85 8.87
CA TRP A 270 -23.62 -35.81 9.64
C TRP A 270 -24.58 -34.73 10.13
N PHE A 271 -25.56 -34.31 9.31
CA PHE A 271 -26.61 -33.38 9.71
C PHE A 271 -27.42 -33.86 10.92
N TYR A 272 -27.74 -35.16 10.99
CA TYR A 272 -28.47 -35.71 12.13
C TYR A 272 -27.63 -35.83 13.42
N LYS A 273 -26.30 -35.75 13.34
CA LYS A 273 -25.40 -35.77 14.51
C LYS A 273 -25.28 -34.39 15.18
N ASN A 274 -25.62 -33.31 14.48
CA ASN A 274 -25.62 -31.97 15.06
C ASN A 274 -26.89 -31.69 15.88
N LYS A 275 -26.79 -30.85 16.91
CA LYS A 275 -27.89 -30.47 17.80
C LYS A 275 -28.21 -28.99 17.69
N GLU A 276 -29.48 -28.65 17.97
CA GLU A 276 -29.99 -27.27 18.05
C GLU A 276 -29.60 -26.42 16.83
N HIS A 277 -28.79 -25.39 17.04
CA HIS A 277 -28.36 -24.39 16.05
C HIS A 277 -27.46 -24.96 14.94
N GLY A 278 -26.90 -26.16 15.13
CA GLY A 278 -26.09 -26.85 14.13
C GLY A 278 -26.89 -27.71 13.14
N LYS A 279 -28.22 -27.81 13.31
CA LYS A 279 -29.10 -28.41 12.31
C LYS A 279 -29.51 -27.33 11.31
N THR A 280 -29.24 -27.56 10.03
CA THR A 280 -29.90 -26.81 8.96
C THR A 280 -31.39 -27.17 8.99
N VAL A 281 -32.25 -26.16 9.07
CA VAL A 281 -33.70 -26.33 8.96
C VAL A 281 -34.00 -26.82 7.54
N GLU A 282 -34.84 -27.85 7.40
CA GLU A 282 -35.39 -28.28 6.10
C GLU A 282 -36.06 -27.12 5.35
#